data_AF-A0A3P3XMB2-F1
#
_entry.id   AF-A0A3P3XMB2-F1
#
_cell.length_a   1.000
_cell.length_b   1.000
_cell.length_c   1.000
_cell.angle_alpha   90.00
_cell.angle_beta   90.00
_cell.angle_gamma   90.00
#
_symmetry.space_group_name_H-M   'P 1'
#
loop_
_entity.id
_entity.type
_entity.pdbx_description
1 polymer ?
#
loop_
_entity_poly.entity_id
_entity_poly.type
_entity_poly.pdbx_seq_one_letter_code
_entity_poly.pdbx_strand_id
1 'polypeptide(L)'
;MNDFEYILSNTIRKDLAKYIVNSILPVPEKLFRYTGLKEYVLSDLTNNQLKPVDPSYFNDTYDSSLIIDNVNGRPDDYTFIRRIYENANDMGNYRKIVEKRKKLDFAIKDHFKNHFRIMCFSEICNDIKMWGLYADYNKGICIEALSKVMR
;
A
#
# COMPACT_ATOMS: atom_id res chain seq x y z
N MET A 1 -27.28 5.12 -9.65
CA MET A 1 -25.81 5.06 -9.47
C MET A 1 -25.53 5.59 -8.07
N ASN A 2 -25.25 4.70 -7.12
CA ASN A 2 -24.97 5.11 -5.74
C ASN A 2 -23.60 5.80 -5.69
N ASP A 3 -23.45 6.81 -4.83
CA ASP A 3 -22.18 7.56 -4.65
C ASP A 3 -20.95 6.67 -4.46
N PHE A 4 -21.16 5.43 -3.97
CA PHE A 4 -20.17 4.37 -3.85
C PHE A 4 -19.56 3.91 -5.19
N GLU A 5 -20.37 3.74 -6.25
CA GLU A 5 -19.88 3.33 -7.57
C GLU A 5 -19.08 4.45 -8.26
N TYR A 6 -19.41 5.71 -7.96
CA TYR A 6 -18.70 6.86 -8.52
C TYR A 6 -17.29 7.04 -7.92
N ILE A 7 -17.15 6.83 -6.62
CA ILE A 7 -15.86 6.91 -5.92
C ILE A 7 -14.91 5.78 -6.38
N LEU A 8 -15.42 4.56 -6.58
CA LEU A 8 -14.62 3.39 -6.97
C LEU A 8 -14.22 3.37 -8.45
N SER A 9 -15.00 3.99 -9.36
CA SER A 9 -14.89 3.62 -10.78
C SER A 9 -13.81 4.34 -11.59
N ASN A 10 -13.41 5.58 -11.30
CA ASN A 10 -12.39 6.26 -12.13
C ASN A 10 -11.62 7.44 -11.48
N THR A 11 -12.14 8.04 -10.41
CA THR A 11 -11.57 9.27 -9.84
C THR A 11 -10.37 9.00 -8.93
N ILE A 12 -10.45 7.97 -8.07
CA ILE A 12 -9.36 7.57 -7.16
C ILE A 12 -8.07 7.24 -7.92
N ARG A 13 -8.15 6.55 -9.07
CA ARG A 13 -6.96 6.17 -9.85
C ARG A 13 -6.19 7.39 -10.40
N LYS A 14 -6.90 8.41 -10.87
CA LYS A 14 -6.27 9.62 -11.45
C LYS A 14 -5.72 10.55 -10.38
N ASP A 15 -6.41 10.68 -9.25
CA ASP A 15 -6.00 11.60 -8.20
C ASP A 15 -4.86 11.04 -7.34
N LEU A 16 -4.84 9.74 -7.01
CA LEU A 16 -3.70 9.14 -6.30
C LEU A 16 -2.41 9.17 -7.13
N ALA A 17 -2.49 8.94 -8.44
CA ALA A 17 -1.34 9.07 -9.33
C ALA A 17 -0.77 10.51 -9.31
N LYS A 18 -1.64 11.51 -9.13
CA LYS A 18 -1.26 12.93 -9.04
C LYS A 18 -0.64 13.30 -7.70
N TYR A 19 -1.03 12.63 -6.61
CA TYR A 19 -0.51 12.88 -5.26
C TYR A 19 0.75 12.07 -4.94
N ILE A 20 0.91 10.85 -5.46
CA ILE A 20 2.10 10.01 -5.23
C ILE A 20 3.31 10.50 -6.04
N VAL A 21 3.10 11.11 -7.21
CA VAL A 21 4.18 11.55 -8.11
C VAL A 21 4.78 12.92 -7.73
N ASN A 22 4.13 13.69 -6.85
CA ASN A 22 4.59 15.03 -6.45
C ASN A 22 5.38 15.07 -5.13
N SER A 23 5.89 13.92 -4.65
CA SER A 23 6.85 13.94 -3.54
C SER A 23 8.11 14.68 -4.01
N ILE A 24 8.47 15.71 -3.27
CA ILE A 24 9.56 16.70 -3.49
C ILE A 24 10.97 16.06 -3.51
N LEU A 25 11.05 14.72 -3.44
CA LEU A 25 12.30 13.98 -3.30
C LEU A 25 12.80 13.50 -4.66
N PRO A 26 14.11 13.64 -4.94
CA PRO A 26 14.69 13.09 -6.14
C PRO A 26 14.49 11.57 -6.15
N VAL A 27 13.91 11.05 -7.22
CA VAL A 27 13.79 9.61 -7.41
C VAL A 27 15.19 9.03 -7.61
N PRO A 28 15.63 8.05 -6.78
CA PRO A 28 16.96 7.46 -6.90
C PRO A 28 17.17 6.85 -8.28
N GLU A 29 18.31 7.09 -8.94
CA GLU A 29 18.59 6.57 -10.30
C GLU A 29 18.58 5.04 -10.37
N LYS A 30 19.03 4.41 -9.28
CA LYS A 30 19.14 2.96 -9.13
C LYS A 30 18.41 2.50 -7.89
N LEU A 31 17.72 1.40 -8.04
CA LEU A 31 16.98 0.73 -6.98
C LEU A 31 17.35 -0.76 -6.99
N PHE A 32 17.45 -1.35 -5.81
CA PHE A 32 17.94 -2.71 -5.61
C PHE A 32 16.87 -3.57 -4.95
N ARG A 33 16.59 -4.73 -5.54
CA ARG A 33 15.67 -5.72 -4.99
C ARG A 33 16.44 -6.95 -4.56
N TYR A 34 16.36 -7.25 -3.26
CA TYR A 34 16.87 -8.47 -2.67
C TYR A 34 15.81 -9.57 -2.81
N THR A 35 16.21 -10.73 -3.31
CA THR A 35 15.31 -11.88 -3.43
C THR A 35 16.07 -13.19 -3.39
N GLY A 36 15.45 -14.25 -2.88
CA GLY A 36 15.96 -15.61 -3.06
C GLY A 36 15.98 -16.02 -4.54
N LEU A 37 16.93 -16.88 -4.92
CA LEU A 37 17.08 -17.37 -6.28
C LEU A 37 16.13 -18.56 -6.52
N LYS A 38 14.96 -18.29 -7.09
CA LYS A 38 13.93 -19.29 -7.40
C LYS A 38 13.64 -19.34 -8.90
N GLU A 39 13.09 -20.45 -9.40
CA GLU A 39 12.83 -20.66 -10.84
C GLU A 39 11.99 -19.54 -11.47
N TYR A 40 10.97 -19.04 -10.76
CA TYR A 40 10.14 -17.94 -11.27
C TYR A 40 10.93 -16.62 -11.36
N VAL A 41 11.90 -16.37 -10.46
CA VAL A 41 12.76 -15.19 -10.53
C VAL A 41 13.67 -15.28 -11.74
N LEU A 42 14.21 -16.46 -12.03
CA LEU A 42 14.99 -16.69 -13.25
C LEU A 42 14.15 -16.44 -14.50
N SER A 43 12.93 -16.97 -14.55
CA SER A 43 11.99 -16.74 -15.64
C SER A 43 11.69 -15.24 -15.81
N ASP A 44 11.39 -14.53 -14.73
CA ASP A 44 11.14 -13.08 -14.74
C ASP A 44 12.35 -12.31 -15.30
N LEU A 45 13.57 -12.65 -14.84
CA LEU A 45 14.81 -12.04 -15.33
C LEU A 45 15.06 -12.32 -16.81
N THR A 46 14.89 -13.56 -17.26
CA THR A 46 15.06 -13.93 -18.69
C THR A 46 14.08 -13.20 -19.60
N ASN A 47 12.90 -12.85 -19.08
CA ASN A 47 11.87 -12.11 -19.80
C ASN A 47 11.95 -10.59 -19.58
N ASN A 48 12.98 -10.10 -18.87
CA ASN A 48 13.15 -8.70 -18.49
C ASN A 48 11.92 -8.11 -17.77
N GLN A 49 11.37 -8.87 -16.83
CA GLN A 49 10.20 -8.50 -16.03
C GLN A 49 10.53 -8.55 -14.54
N LEU A 50 9.78 -7.77 -13.77
CA LEU A 50 9.74 -7.88 -12.32
C LEU A 50 8.30 -8.05 -11.89
N LYS A 51 7.97 -9.18 -11.25
CA LYS A 51 6.64 -9.39 -10.73
C LYS A 51 6.49 -8.78 -9.33
N PRO A 52 5.52 -7.87 -9.14
CA PRO A 52 5.16 -7.38 -7.82
C PRO A 52 4.32 -8.44 -7.09
N VAL A 53 4.35 -8.42 -5.75
CA VAL A 53 3.67 -9.40 -4.90
C VAL A 53 2.28 -8.93 -4.52
N ASP A 54 1.40 -9.89 -4.25
CA ASP A 54 0.08 -9.59 -3.67
C ASP A 54 0.25 -9.18 -2.19
N PRO A 55 -0.42 -8.10 -1.73
CA PRO A 55 -0.41 -7.65 -0.33
C PRO A 55 -0.69 -8.76 0.70
N SER A 56 -1.43 -9.80 0.33
CA SER A 56 -1.73 -10.95 1.19
C SER A 56 -0.52 -11.80 1.59
N TYR A 57 0.60 -11.70 0.88
CA TYR A 57 1.83 -12.43 1.22
C TYR A 57 2.69 -11.72 2.27
N PHE A 58 2.34 -10.48 2.65
CA PHE A 58 3.00 -9.81 3.76
C PHE A 58 2.53 -10.44 5.06
N ASN A 59 3.50 -10.80 5.91
CA ASN A 59 3.23 -11.40 7.21
C ASN A 59 2.60 -10.41 8.19
N ASP A 60 2.86 -9.11 8.02
CA ASP A 60 2.22 -8.03 8.74
C ASP A 60 1.18 -7.32 7.86
N THR A 61 -0.02 -7.14 8.41
CA THR A 61 -1.10 -6.40 7.75
C THR A 61 -0.76 -4.92 7.64
N TYR A 62 0.09 -4.36 8.52
CA TYR A 62 0.47 -2.94 8.47
C TYR A 62 1.46 -2.63 7.32
N ASP A 63 2.33 -3.56 6.95
CA ASP A 63 3.33 -3.37 5.87
C ASP A 63 2.70 -3.14 4.49
N SER A 64 1.48 -3.64 4.29
CA SER A 64 0.73 -3.53 3.04
C SER A 64 -0.58 -2.76 3.18
N SER A 65 -0.86 -2.20 4.36
CA SER A 65 -2.07 -1.41 4.62
C SER A 65 -1.92 -0.01 4.04
N LEU A 66 -2.70 0.27 3.00
CA LEU A 66 -2.96 1.64 2.56
C LEU A 66 -4.07 2.24 3.43
N ILE A 67 -3.71 3.22 4.24
CA ILE A 67 -4.66 4.06 4.98
C ILE A 67 -4.85 5.33 4.17
N ILE A 68 -6.07 5.55 3.67
CA ILE A 68 -6.43 6.79 3.01
C ILE A 68 -6.97 7.72 4.09
N ASP A 69 -6.09 8.58 4.60
CA ASP A 69 -6.52 9.68 5.46
C ASP A 69 -7.28 10.70 4.61
N ASN A 70 -8.49 11.04 5.02
CA ASN A 70 -9.26 12.10 4.36
C ASN A 70 -8.53 13.44 4.57
N VAL A 71 -8.04 14.04 3.48
CA VAL A 71 -7.25 15.28 3.41
C VAL A 71 -7.96 16.50 4.05
N ASN A 72 -9.23 16.37 4.42
CA ASN A 72 -10.00 17.38 5.15
C ASN A 72 -9.74 17.41 6.68
N GLY A 73 -8.62 16.84 7.15
CA GLY A 73 -8.09 17.13 8.48
C GLY A 73 -8.97 16.69 9.65
N ARG A 74 -9.80 15.66 9.46
CA ARG A 74 -10.42 14.95 10.59
C ARG A 74 -9.80 13.57 10.69
N PRO A 75 -8.74 13.41 11.52
CA PRO A 75 -8.30 12.08 11.92
C PRO A 75 -9.50 11.34 12.50
N ASP A 76 -9.50 10.03 12.31
CA ASP A 76 -10.47 9.06 12.81
C ASP A 76 -10.52 9.01 14.34
N ASP A 77 -10.88 10.11 14.97
CA ASP A 77 -11.04 10.14 16.40
C ASP A 77 -12.42 9.60 16.74
N TYR A 78 -12.54 8.27 16.64
CA TYR A 78 -13.68 7.53 17.16
C TYR A 78 -13.99 7.93 18.60
N THR A 79 -13.00 8.40 19.36
CA THR A 79 -13.19 8.93 20.72
C THR A 79 -13.93 10.27 20.70
N PHE A 80 -13.60 11.18 19.78
CA PHE A 80 -14.32 12.43 19.58
C PHE A 80 -15.78 12.20 19.14
N ILE A 81 -15.99 11.33 18.14
CA ILE A 81 -17.35 10.99 17.66
C ILE A 81 -18.14 10.33 18.78
N ARG A 82 -17.53 9.37 19.50
CA ARG A 82 -18.14 8.72 20.65
C ARG A 82 -18.59 9.72 21.71
N ARG A 83 -17.72 10.68 22.06
CA ARG A 83 -18.00 11.71 23.06
C ARG A 83 -19.19 12.60 22.67
N ILE A 84 -19.34 12.95 21.40
CA ILE A 84 -20.50 13.72 20.90
C ILE A 84 -21.80 12.95 21.16
N TYR A 85 -21.83 11.67 20.77
CA TYR A 85 -23.04 10.85 20.90
C TYR A 85 -23.33 10.43 22.34
N GLU A 86 -22.30 10.23 23.17
CA GLU A 86 -22.45 10.03 24.61
C GLU A 86 -23.08 11.27 25.26
N ASN A 87 -22.59 12.48 24.95
CA ASN A 87 -23.17 13.73 25.46
C ASN A 87 -24.61 13.96 24.99
N ALA A 88 -24.94 13.52 23.77
CA ALA A 88 -26.30 13.57 23.23
C ALA A 88 -27.20 12.41 23.71
N ASN A 89 -26.67 11.48 24.51
CA ASN A 89 -27.33 10.26 24.97
C ASN A 89 -27.87 9.37 23.83
N ASP A 90 -27.21 9.39 22.67
CA ASP A 90 -27.64 8.74 21.42
C ASP A 90 -26.60 7.71 20.94
N MET A 91 -26.34 6.72 21.80
CA MET A 91 -25.38 5.66 21.50
C MET A 91 -25.85 4.73 20.37
N GLY A 92 -27.16 4.73 20.07
CA GLY A 92 -27.74 4.00 18.95
C GLY A 92 -27.23 4.51 17.60
N ASN A 93 -27.21 5.83 17.40
CA ASN A 93 -26.68 6.41 16.17
C ASN A 93 -25.16 6.32 16.08
N TYR A 94 -24.43 6.42 17.19
CA TYR A 94 -22.99 6.14 17.22
C TYR A 94 -22.69 4.75 16.63
N ARG A 95 -23.35 3.69 17.12
CA ARG A 95 -23.13 2.32 16.63
C ARG A 95 -23.38 2.20 15.12
N LYS A 96 -24.47 2.79 14.61
CA LYS A 96 -24.80 2.76 13.18
C LYS A 96 -23.73 3.42 12.32
N ILE A 97 -23.20 4.56 12.75
CA ILE A 97 -22.14 5.28 12.03
C ILE A 97 -20.84 4.48 12.02
N VAL A 98 -20.45 3.93 13.18
CA VAL A 98 -19.26 3.09 13.30
C VAL A 98 -19.37 1.84 12.42
N GLU A 99 -20.51 1.15 12.42
CA GLU A 99 -20.72 -0.02 11.56
C GLU A 99 -20.65 0.33 10.07
N LYS A 100 -21.28 1.44 9.66
CA LYS A 100 -21.22 1.90 8.27
C LYS A 100 -19.79 2.22 7.85
N ARG A 101 -19.00 2.85 8.72
CA ARG A 101 -17.57 3.11 8.48
C ARG A 101 -16.74 1.84 8.39
N LYS A 102 -16.89 0.91 9.34
CA LYS A 102 -16.19 -0.38 9.29
C LYS A 102 -16.43 -1.14 7.98
N LYS A 103 -17.67 -1.11 7.47
CA LYS A 103 -18.00 -1.70 6.16
C LYS A 103 -17.29 -1.00 5.01
N LEU A 104 -17.22 0.33 5.05
CA LEU A 104 -16.49 1.11 4.05
C LEU A 104 -14.99 0.83 4.11
N ASP A 105 -14.38 0.87 5.30
CA ASP A 105 -12.96 0.58 5.51
C ASP A 105 -12.61 -0.83 5.03
N PHE A 106 -13.47 -1.80 5.31
CA PHE A 106 -13.32 -3.17 4.82
C PHE A 106 -13.39 -3.22 3.29
N ALA A 107 -14.38 -2.58 2.67
CA ALA A 107 -14.53 -2.56 1.21
C ALA A 107 -13.35 -1.88 0.52
N ILE A 108 -12.82 -0.79 1.09
CA ILE A 108 -11.61 -0.12 0.59
C ILE A 108 -10.41 -1.06 0.72
N LYS A 109 -10.16 -1.63 1.90
CA LYS A 109 -9.05 -2.56 2.13
C LYS A 109 -9.11 -3.76 1.18
N ASP A 110 -10.28 -4.36 1.02
CA ASP A 110 -10.50 -5.48 0.10
C ASP A 110 -10.24 -5.07 -1.36
N HIS A 111 -10.76 -3.91 -1.78
CA HIS A 111 -10.50 -3.39 -3.11
C HIS A 111 -9.01 -3.18 -3.36
N PHE A 112 -8.28 -2.54 -2.43
CA PHE A 112 -6.84 -2.32 -2.57
C PHE A 112 -6.06 -3.63 -2.58
N LYS A 113 -6.38 -4.57 -1.69
CA LYS A 113 -5.77 -5.90 -1.63
C LYS A 113 -5.87 -6.64 -2.97
N ASN A 114 -7.04 -6.57 -3.61
CA ASN A 114 -7.30 -7.31 -4.86
C ASN A 114 -6.75 -6.62 -6.12
N HIS A 115 -6.56 -5.30 -6.10
CA HIS A 115 -6.22 -4.53 -7.30
C HIS A 115 -4.81 -3.96 -7.31
N PHE A 116 -4.11 -3.92 -6.17
CA PHE A 116 -2.75 -3.43 -6.08
C PHE A 116 -1.77 -4.57 -5.88
N ARG A 117 -0.55 -4.35 -6.37
CA ARG A 117 0.59 -5.22 -6.16
C ARG A 117 1.73 -4.36 -5.66
N ILE A 118 2.51 -4.90 -4.73
CA ILE A 118 3.56 -4.16 -4.03
C ILE A 118 4.91 -4.75 -4.44
N MET A 119 5.91 -3.89 -4.61
CA MET A 119 7.29 -4.30 -4.76
C MET A 119 8.17 -3.33 -3.99
N CYS A 120 9.06 -3.87 -3.16
CA CYS A 120 9.95 -3.08 -2.32
C CYS A 120 11.35 -3.05 -2.93
N PHE A 121 11.98 -1.89 -2.84
CA PHE A 121 13.35 -1.66 -3.29
C PHE A 121 14.16 -0.96 -2.20
N SER A 122 15.47 -1.09 -2.28
CA SER A 122 16.46 -0.39 -1.47
C SER A 122 17.32 0.49 -2.36
N GLU A 123 17.82 1.61 -1.84
CA GLU A 123 18.86 2.41 -2.51
C GLU A 123 20.27 1.81 -2.32
N ILE A 124 20.42 0.89 -1.37
CA ILE A 124 21.70 0.25 -1.02
C ILE A 124 21.70 -1.18 -1.56
N CYS A 125 22.72 -1.52 -2.37
CA CYS A 125 22.87 -2.85 -3.01
C CYS A 125 23.58 -3.90 -2.16
N ASN A 126 24.25 -3.49 -1.07
CA ASN A 126 25.05 -4.36 -0.22
C ASN A 126 24.76 -4.18 1.28
N ASP A 127 23.47 -4.12 1.65
CA ASP A 127 23.05 -4.06 3.05
C ASP A 127 22.96 -5.48 3.64
N ILE A 128 23.76 -5.77 4.67
CA ILE A 128 23.84 -7.10 5.28
C ILE A 128 22.51 -7.55 5.90
N LYS A 129 21.71 -6.63 6.43
CA LYS A 129 20.39 -6.97 7.00
C LYS A 129 19.43 -7.34 5.87
N MET A 130 19.45 -6.61 4.77
CA MET A 130 18.62 -6.92 3.60
C MET A 130 19.02 -8.25 2.95
N TRP A 131 20.31 -8.55 2.87
CA TRP A 131 20.78 -9.87 2.43
C TRP A 131 20.28 -11.00 3.35
N GLY A 132 20.32 -10.79 4.67
CA GLY A 132 19.83 -11.76 5.64
C GLY A 132 18.31 -11.98 5.59
N LEU A 133 17.53 -10.90 5.48
CA LEU A 133 16.07 -10.93 5.56
C LEU A 133 15.38 -11.27 4.24
N TYR A 134 15.89 -10.75 3.12
CA TYR A 134 15.18 -10.77 1.83
C TYR A 134 15.91 -11.56 0.74
N ALA A 135 17.22 -11.81 0.88
CA ALA A 135 17.99 -12.62 -0.08
C ALA A 135 18.27 -14.02 0.47
N ASP A 136 17.23 -14.70 0.98
CA ASP A 136 17.29 -16.10 1.41
C ASP A 136 18.49 -16.42 2.32
N TYR A 137 18.60 -15.67 3.43
CA TYR A 137 19.69 -15.81 4.40
C TYR A 137 21.09 -15.68 3.77
N ASN A 138 21.29 -14.66 2.94
CA ASN A 138 22.52 -14.36 2.18
C ASN A 138 22.85 -15.34 1.03
N LYS A 139 21.90 -16.16 0.56
CA LYS A 139 22.10 -17.12 -0.54
C LYS A 139 21.43 -16.71 -1.86
N GLY A 140 20.65 -15.64 -1.82
CA GLY A 140 19.89 -15.13 -2.94
C GLY A 140 20.69 -14.22 -3.85
N ILE A 141 19.98 -13.27 -4.45
CA ILE A 141 20.53 -12.30 -5.40
C ILE A 141 20.02 -10.90 -5.09
N CYS A 142 20.76 -9.92 -5.62
CA CYS A 142 20.40 -8.51 -5.61
C CYS A 142 20.21 -8.06 -7.06
N ILE A 143 19.01 -7.63 -7.41
CA ILE A 143 18.63 -7.19 -8.76
C ILE A 143 18.69 -5.67 -8.80
N GLU A 144 19.50 -5.11 -9.69
CA GLU A 144 19.52 -3.68 -9.99
C GLU A 144 18.39 -3.34 -10.99
N ALA A 145 17.58 -2.36 -10.63
CA ALA A 145 16.56 -1.76 -11.47
C ALA A 145 16.87 -0.28 -11.69
N LEU A 146 16.81 0.16 -12.94
CA LEU A 146 16.94 1.58 -13.28
C LEU A 146 15.62 2.27 -13.02
N SER A 147 15.62 3.26 -12.14
CA SER A 147 14.44 4.09 -11.90
C SER A 147 14.45 5.24 -12.90
N LYS A 148 13.68 5.10 -13.98
CA LYS A 148 13.34 6.23 -14.84
C LYS A 148 11.91 6.62 -14.54
N VAL A 149 11.71 7.80 -13.97
CA VAL A 149 10.40 8.45 -14.00
C VAL A 149 10.08 8.69 -15.47
N MET A 150 9.04 8.06 -16.01
CA MET A 150 8.45 8.49 -17.27
C MET A 150 7.93 9.91 -17.04
N ARG A 151 8.68 10.91 -17.50
CA ARG A 151 8.27 12.31 -17.58
C ARG A 151 7.33 12.51 -18.76
#